data_AF-A0A9P3PXM0-F1
#
_entry.id   AF-A0A9P3PXM0-F1
#
_cell.length_a   1.000
_cell.length_b   1.000
_cell.length_c   1.000
_cell.angle_alpha   90.00
_cell.angle_beta   90.00
_cell.angle_gamma   90.00
#
_symmetry.space_group_name_H-M   'P 1'
#
loop_
_entity.id
_entity.type
_entity.pdbx_description
1 polymer ?
#
loop_
_entity_poly.entity_id
_entity_poly.type
_entity_poly.pdbx_seq_one_letter_code
_entity_poly.pdbx_strand_id
1 'polypeptide(L)'
;MSSLASSTRSVVRFGRTPRITRHLRKDRRTQLPIPHVPILTREFAPCRFQDHYHTTLADNAMYMTYIHEPGPRPPPRQIRLTYDPNDPYTKNRYNPPVGGSQLGKKPPPPSRPDNVVRLEKISIHSMQKEALASKSNLLGLIMALRTITGESYKAGGRHTAEGIQIVRGKKSVGGWIRPGVPVGVKVDLKGQAMYDFLGTLVEFVLPRLRDFQGVPLPPQSSSVNSPSAVSGVVSFGLPPAAMGLFPQIEVNLDAYPKQYGMHIHFVTNATGDRLICIMI
;
A
#
# COMPACT_ATOMS: atom_id res chain seq x y z
N MET A 1 37.23 -36.45 -22.88
CA MET A 1 36.61 -35.12 -23.10
C MET A 1 35.11 -35.29 -23.05
N SER A 2 34.51 -35.04 -21.89
CA SER A 2 33.08 -35.19 -21.62
C SER A 2 32.32 -33.97 -22.16
N SER A 3 31.47 -34.18 -23.16
CA SER A 3 30.58 -33.14 -23.68
C SER A 3 29.41 -32.95 -22.72
N LEU A 4 29.39 -31.82 -22.02
CA LEU A 4 28.21 -31.33 -21.31
C LEU A 4 27.16 -30.93 -22.35
N ALA A 5 26.26 -31.84 -22.68
CA ALA A 5 25.08 -31.55 -23.48
C ALA A 5 24.20 -30.54 -22.70
N SER A 6 24.27 -29.28 -23.13
CA SER A 6 23.32 -28.25 -22.76
C SER A 6 21.91 -28.72 -23.12
N SER A 7 21.09 -29.01 -22.11
CA SER A 7 19.66 -29.28 -22.25
C SER A 7 18.96 -28.03 -22.79
N THR A 8 19.00 -27.84 -24.10
CA THR A 8 18.13 -26.91 -24.80
C THR A 8 16.71 -27.44 -24.69
N ARG A 9 15.93 -26.89 -23.75
CA ARG A 9 14.49 -27.15 -23.68
C ARG A 9 13.85 -26.61 -24.96
N SER A 10 13.71 -27.45 -25.98
CA SER A 10 12.87 -27.16 -27.13
C SER A 10 11.42 -27.17 -26.64
N VAL A 11 10.80 -25.99 -26.56
CA VAL A 11 9.36 -25.90 -26.35
C VAL A 11 8.70 -26.22 -27.68
N VAL A 12 8.67 -27.51 -28.04
CA VAL A 12 7.83 -27.98 -29.14
C VAL A 12 6.40 -27.60 -28.76
N ARG A 13 5.76 -26.74 -29.57
CA ARG A 13 4.37 -26.31 -29.34
C ARG A 13 3.43 -27.48 -29.63
N PHE A 14 3.37 -28.44 -28.73
CA PHE A 14 2.37 -29.50 -28.76
C PHE A 14 1.01 -28.92 -28.34
N GLY A 15 0.09 -28.87 -29.30
CA GLY A 15 -1.35 -28.69 -29.07
C GLY A 15 -1.77 -27.36 -28.42
N ARG A 16 -3.09 -27.14 -28.36
CA ARG A 16 -3.64 -26.13 -27.44
C ARG A 16 -3.30 -26.58 -26.03
N THR A 17 -2.75 -25.68 -25.20
CA THR A 17 -2.53 -25.98 -23.78
C THR A 17 -3.85 -26.47 -23.17
N PRO A 18 -3.85 -27.62 -22.48
CA PRO A 18 -5.08 -28.09 -21.83
C PRO A 18 -5.55 -26.99 -20.87
N ARG A 19 -6.83 -26.60 -20.97
CA ARG A 19 -7.42 -25.69 -19.98
C ARG A 19 -7.38 -26.42 -18.64
N ILE A 20 -6.51 -25.98 -17.74
CA ILE A 20 -6.46 -26.50 -16.37
C ILE A 20 -7.73 -26.04 -15.65
N THR A 21 -8.80 -26.84 -15.72
CA THR A 21 -10.02 -26.64 -14.92
C THR A 21 -9.83 -27.33 -13.58
N ARG A 22 -9.28 -26.62 -12.59
CA ARG A 22 -9.29 -27.12 -11.20
C ARG A 22 -10.70 -27.00 -10.64
N HIS A 23 -11.43 -28.12 -10.57
CA HIS A 23 -12.70 -28.17 -9.86
C HIS A 23 -12.52 -27.70 -8.40
N LEU A 24 -13.53 -27.02 -7.88
CA LEU A 24 -13.56 -26.61 -6.47
C LEU A 24 -13.54 -27.87 -5.59
N ARG A 25 -12.69 -27.88 -4.57
CA ARG A 25 -12.64 -28.99 -3.62
C ARG A 25 -13.94 -28.98 -2.83
N LYS A 26 -14.67 -30.08 -2.74
CA LYS A 26 -15.85 -30.14 -1.87
C LYS A 26 -15.41 -30.33 -0.42
N ASP A 27 -16.07 -29.62 0.49
CA ASP A 27 -15.91 -29.84 1.92
C ASP A 27 -16.42 -31.22 2.30
N ARG A 28 -15.69 -31.92 3.19
CA ARG A 28 -16.05 -33.28 3.62
C ARG A 28 -17.31 -33.31 4.46
N ARG A 29 -17.59 -32.23 5.21
CA ARG A 29 -18.77 -32.15 6.10
C ARG A 29 -20.01 -31.64 5.37
N THR A 30 -19.88 -30.54 4.63
CA THR A 30 -21.04 -29.88 3.99
C THR A 30 -21.27 -30.31 2.53
N GLN A 31 -20.33 -31.03 1.91
CA GLN A 31 -20.30 -31.36 0.47
C GLN A 31 -20.36 -30.15 -0.48
N LEU A 32 -20.35 -28.92 0.05
CA LEU A 32 -20.33 -27.69 -0.72
C LEU A 32 -18.95 -27.47 -1.35
N PRO A 33 -18.89 -26.87 -2.56
CA PRO A 33 -17.62 -26.52 -3.18
C PRO A 33 -16.92 -25.41 -2.38
N ILE A 34 -15.72 -25.71 -1.87
CA ILE A 34 -14.84 -24.75 -1.24
C ILE A 34 -14.21 -23.90 -2.35
N PRO A 35 -14.45 -22.58 -2.38
CA PRO A 35 -13.82 -21.69 -3.34
C PRO A 35 -12.30 -21.73 -3.20
N HIS A 36 -11.57 -21.54 -4.31
CA HIS A 36 -10.10 -21.47 -4.28
C HIS A 36 -9.59 -20.25 -3.47
N VAL A 37 -10.47 -19.28 -3.22
CA VAL A 37 -10.21 -18.05 -2.48
C VAL A 37 -11.06 -18.07 -1.19
N PRO A 38 -10.49 -17.75 -0.01
CA PRO A 38 -11.29 -17.61 1.20
C PRO A 38 -12.34 -16.50 1.00
N ILE A 39 -13.61 -16.81 1.22
CA ILE A 39 -14.67 -15.80 1.26
C ILE A 39 -14.58 -15.11 2.63
N LEU A 40 -14.28 -13.81 2.62
CA LEU A 40 -14.33 -12.95 3.79
C LEU A 40 -15.51 -12.01 3.60
N THR A 41 -16.53 -12.11 4.45
CA THR A 41 -17.56 -11.08 4.58
C THR A 41 -16.95 -9.94 5.38
N ARG A 42 -16.61 -8.81 4.75
CA ARG A 42 -15.95 -7.66 5.39
C ARG A 42 -16.92 -6.51 5.68
N GLU A 43 -17.92 -6.31 4.84
CA GLU A 43 -18.84 -5.18 4.90
C GLU A 43 -20.11 -5.59 5.66
N PHE A 44 -20.27 -5.08 6.89
CA PHE A 44 -21.39 -5.43 7.77
C PHE A 44 -22.38 -4.26 7.96
N ALA A 45 -21.94 -3.02 7.69
CA ALA A 45 -22.71 -1.79 7.89
C ALA A 45 -22.26 -0.72 6.89
N PRO A 46 -23.07 0.31 6.58
CA PRO A 46 -22.59 1.47 5.84
C PRO A 46 -21.55 2.25 6.66
N CYS A 47 -20.55 2.82 5.99
CA CYS A 47 -19.50 3.61 6.62
C CYS A 47 -19.69 5.09 6.30
N ARG A 48 -19.93 5.91 7.32
CA ARG A 48 -20.20 7.35 7.17
C ARG A 48 -19.14 8.08 6.35
N PHE A 49 -17.86 7.81 6.58
CA PHE A 49 -16.76 8.48 5.87
C PHE A 49 -16.71 8.10 4.39
N GLN A 50 -16.99 6.83 4.08
CA GLN A 50 -17.08 6.35 2.71
C GLN A 50 -18.27 6.99 1.98
N ASP A 51 -19.43 7.02 2.63
CA ASP A 51 -20.64 7.64 2.06
C ASP A 51 -20.47 9.13 1.86
N HIS A 52 -19.86 9.84 2.82
CA HIS A 52 -19.52 11.24 2.68
C HIS A 52 -18.58 11.49 1.49
N TYR A 53 -17.56 10.64 1.30
CA TYR A 53 -16.68 10.76 0.15
C TYR A 53 -17.46 10.67 -1.17
N HIS A 54 -18.33 9.67 -1.32
CA HIS A 54 -19.09 9.46 -2.54
C HIS A 54 -20.19 10.49 -2.78
N THR A 55 -20.79 11.03 -1.71
CA THR A 55 -21.94 11.94 -1.81
C THR A 55 -21.52 13.41 -2.00
N THR A 56 -20.40 13.83 -1.42
CA THR A 56 -20.00 15.25 -1.41
C THR A 56 -18.58 15.47 -1.92
N LEU A 57 -17.58 14.75 -1.39
CA LEU A 57 -16.18 15.07 -1.68
C LEU A 57 -15.75 14.70 -3.10
N ALA A 58 -16.30 13.63 -3.67
CA ALA A 58 -15.92 13.18 -5.00
C ALA A 58 -16.19 14.26 -6.06
N ASP A 59 -17.37 14.87 -6.04
CA ASP A 59 -17.75 15.92 -6.98
C ASP A 59 -16.93 17.20 -6.75
N ASN A 60 -16.73 17.59 -5.49
CA ASN A 60 -15.90 18.74 -5.14
C ASN A 60 -14.44 18.54 -5.58
N ALA A 61 -13.86 17.35 -5.33
CA ALA A 61 -12.51 17.01 -5.73
C ALA A 61 -12.37 16.98 -7.26
N MET A 62 -13.38 16.46 -7.97
CA MET A 62 -13.40 16.50 -9.42
C MET A 62 -13.39 17.94 -9.93
N TYR A 63 -14.24 18.81 -9.37
CA TYR A 63 -14.32 20.21 -9.77
C TYR A 63 -13.03 20.98 -9.48
N MET A 64 -12.48 20.86 -8.27
CA MET A 64 -11.25 21.55 -7.86
C MET A 64 -10.01 21.13 -8.65
N THR A 65 -9.98 19.88 -9.14
CA THR A 65 -8.83 19.33 -9.86
C THR A 65 -9.03 19.37 -11.38
N TYR A 66 -10.18 19.82 -11.86
CA TYR A 66 -10.47 19.95 -13.28
C TYR A 66 -9.57 20.99 -13.93
N ILE A 67 -8.86 20.57 -14.98
CA ILE A 67 -8.08 21.43 -15.85
C ILE A 67 -8.70 21.32 -17.23
N HIS A 68 -9.18 22.43 -17.77
CA HIS A 68 -9.75 22.47 -19.11
C HIS A 68 -8.63 22.24 -20.14
N GLU A 69 -8.72 21.12 -20.86
CA GLU A 69 -7.87 20.82 -22.02
C GLU A 69 -8.72 20.98 -23.29
N PRO A 70 -8.46 21.99 -24.14
CA PRO A 70 -9.28 22.26 -25.34
C PRO A 70 -9.16 21.20 -26.44
N GLY A 71 -8.18 20.30 -26.32
CA GLY A 71 -7.90 19.25 -27.31
C GLY A 71 -7.49 17.93 -26.66
N PRO A 72 -7.33 16.86 -27.45
CA PRO A 72 -6.85 15.59 -26.94
C PRO A 72 -5.43 15.75 -26.40
N ARG A 73 -5.16 15.25 -25.20
CA ARG A 73 -3.82 15.25 -24.61
C ARG A 73 -2.85 14.53 -25.56
N PRO A 74 -1.63 15.06 -25.79
CA PRO A 74 -0.63 14.36 -26.57
C PRO A 74 -0.39 12.97 -25.98
N PRO A 75 -0.12 11.95 -26.83
CA PRO A 75 0.20 10.63 -26.35
C PRO A 75 1.37 10.72 -25.35
N PRO A 76 1.38 9.88 -24.30
CA PRO A 76 2.46 9.90 -23.33
C PRO A 76 3.79 9.76 -24.06
N ARG A 77 4.76 10.62 -23.71
CA ARG A 77 6.10 10.56 -24.30
C ARG A 77 6.61 9.13 -24.19
N GLN A 78 7.01 8.53 -25.31
CA GLN A 78 7.68 7.24 -25.29
C GLN A 78 9.04 7.45 -24.63
N ILE A 79 9.12 7.13 -23.34
CA ILE A 79 10.32 7.37 -22.53
C ILE A 79 11.48 6.52 -23.03
N ARG A 80 11.21 5.39 -23.70
CA ARG A 80 12.26 4.53 -24.25
C ARG A 80 12.77 5.10 -25.57
N LEU A 81 14.08 5.38 -25.61
CA LEU A 81 14.85 5.51 -26.83
C LEU A 81 14.87 4.12 -27.45
N THR A 82 13.90 3.86 -28.33
CA THR A 82 13.91 2.67 -29.16
C THR A 82 14.90 2.91 -30.28
N TYR A 83 15.86 2.00 -30.44
CA TYR A 83 16.61 1.96 -31.68
C TYR A 83 15.66 1.83 -32.88
N ASP A 84 16.05 2.41 -34.01
CA ASP A 84 15.26 2.32 -35.23
C ASP A 84 15.16 0.83 -35.64
N PRO A 85 13.94 0.27 -35.78
CA PRO A 85 13.77 -1.12 -36.23
C PRO A 85 14.23 -1.35 -37.67
N ASN A 86 14.36 -0.30 -38.48
CA ASN A 86 14.78 -0.38 -39.89
C ASN A 86 16.30 -0.33 -40.07
N ASP A 87 17.05 0.14 -39.08
CA ASP A 87 18.52 0.18 -39.15
C ASP A 87 19.10 -1.23 -38.89
N PRO A 88 19.81 -1.85 -39.85
CA PRO A 88 20.37 -3.20 -39.73
C PRO A 88 21.36 -3.35 -38.57
N TYR A 89 22.01 -2.26 -38.14
CA TYR A 89 23.00 -2.30 -37.05
C TYR A 89 22.36 -2.25 -35.67
N THR A 90 21.17 -1.67 -35.54
CA THR A 90 20.50 -1.48 -34.24
C THR A 90 19.29 -2.37 -34.02
N LYS A 91 18.76 -3.00 -35.07
CA LYS A 91 17.56 -3.88 -35.05
C LYS A 91 17.57 -4.96 -33.97
N ASN A 92 18.73 -5.57 -33.70
CA ASN A 92 18.87 -6.65 -32.73
C ASN A 92 19.51 -6.19 -31.40
N ARG A 93 19.70 -4.88 -31.21
CA ARG A 93 20.36 -4.33 -30.03
C ARG A 93 19.35 -4.15 -28.89
N TYR A 94 19.80 -4.39 -27.66
CA TYR A 94 18.98 -4.11 -26.48
C TYR A 94 18.85 -2.60 -26.26
N ASN A 95 17.62 -2.09 -26.23
CA ASN A 95 17.35 -0.67 -25.96
C ASN A 95 17.84 -0.30 -24.56
N PRO A 96 18.74 0.69 -24.41
CA PRO A 96 19.22 1.10 -23.10
C PRO A 96 18.06 1.65 -22.26
N PRO A 97 18.09 1.50 -20.92
CA PRO A 97 17.16 2.20 -20.06
C PRO A 97 17.37 3.71 -20.22
N VAL A 98 16.28 4.48 -20.31
CA VAL A 98 16.37 5.93 -20.52
C VAL A 98 16.41 6.68 -19.21
N GLY A 99 17.32 7.65 -19.14
CA GLY A 99 17.55 8.48 -17.96
C GLY A 99 18.31 7.71 -16.87
N GLY A 100 18.99 8.43 -15.98
CA GLY A 100 19.58 7.85 -14.77
C GLY A 100 18.52 7.29 -13.82
N SER A 101 18.69 7.45 -12.50
CA SER A 101 17.69 6.99 -11.50
C SER A 101 16.30 7.67 -11.59
N GLN A 102 16.01 8.43 -12.65
CA GLN A 102 14.72 9.06 -12.85
C GLN A 102 13.72 8.01 -13.34
N LEU A 103 12.98 7.43 -12.39
CA LEU A 103 11.77 6.68 -12.67
C LEU A 103 10.90 7.53 -13.60
N GLY A 104 10.71 7.09 -14.84
CA GLY A 104 10.01 7.85 -15.87
C GLY A 104 8.64 8.31 -15.38
N LYS A 105 8.49 9.61 -15.12
CA LYS A 105 7.25 10.19 -14.59
C LYS A 105 6.22 10.18 -15.71
N LYS A 106 5.20 9.35 -15.58
CA LYS A 106 4.01 9.48 -16.42
C LYS A 106 3.33 10.80 -16.04
N PRO A 107 2.86 11.62 -17.00
CA PRO A 107 2.02 12.75 -16.65
C PRO A 107 0.79 12.23 -15.88
N PRO A 108 0.33 12.96 -14.86
CA PRO A 108 -0.84 12.53 -14.08
C PRO A 108 -2.05 12.41 -15.00
N PRO A 109 -2.88 11.37 -14.89
CA PRO A 109 -4.09 11.26 -15.70
C PRO A 109 -5.03 12.46 -15.49
N PRO A 110 -5.83 12.86 -16.50
CA PRO A 110 -6.79 13.94 -16.32
C PRO A 110 -7.85 13.54 -15.30
N SER A 111 -8.33 14.52 -14.52
CA SER A 111 -9.44 14.34 -13.60
C SER A 111 -10.73 14.11 -14.40
N ARG A 112 -11.18 12.86 -14.44
CA ARG A 112 -12.44 12.41 -15.06
C ARG A 112 -13.34 11.85 -13.96
N PRO A 113 -14.67 11.75 -14.18
CA PRO A 113 -15.56 11.10 -13.21
C PRO A 113 -15.10 9.69 -12.81
N ASP A 114 -14.49 8.94 -13.74
CA ASP A 114 -13.97 7.60 -13.48
C ASP A 114 -12.66 7.59 -12.66
N ASN A 115 -11.93 8.71 -12.65
CA ASN A 115 -10.60 8.86 -12.06
C ASN A 115 -10.52 10.10 -11.17
N VAL A 116 -11.46 10.17 -10.23
CA VAL A 116 -11.44 11.17 -9.15
C VAL A 116 -10.42 10.76 -8.09
N VAL A 117 -9.80 11.74 -7.45
CA VAL A 117 -8.84 11.52 -6.36
C VAL A 117 -9.55 10.86 -5.18
N ARG A 118 -9.01 9.73 -4.72
CA ARG A 118 -9.53 8.93 -3.61
C ARG A 118 -8.41 8.27 -2.82
N LEU A 119 -8.74 7.89 -1.59
CA LEU A 119 -7.90 7.07 -0.76
C LEU A 119 -7.99 5.60 -1.20
N GLU A 120 -6.85 4.97 -1.52
CA GLU A 120 -6.79 3.57 -1.94
C GLU A 120 -6.50 2.62 -0.76
N LYS A 121 -5.62 3.06 0.14
CA LYS A 121 -5.13 2.25 1.25
C LYS A 121 -4.58 3.14 2.36
N ILE A 122 -4.74 2.71 3.60
CA ILE A 122 -3.94 3.20 4.73
C ILE A 122 -2.97 2.10 5.14
N SER A 123 -1.68 2.39 5.16
CA SER A 123 -0.64 1.50 5.65
C SER A 123 -0.14 2.01 6.99
N ILE A 124 -0.32 1.24 8.05
CA ILE A 124 0.22 1.52 9.37
C ILE A 124 1.47 0.66 9.56
N HIS A 125 2.55 1.27 10.00
CA HIS A 125 3.85 0.62 10.19
C HIS A 125 4.48 1.05 11.51
N SER A 126 4.88 0.08 12.32
CA SER A 126 5.60 0.32 13.57
C SER A 126 6.81 -0.60 13.66
N MET A 127 7.97 -0.02 13.94
CA MET A 127 9.23 -0.73 14.13
C MET A 127 9.63 -0.63 15.60
N GLN A 128 9.95 -1.78 16.21
CA GLN A 128 10.39 -1.83 17.59
C GLN A 128 11.84 -2.30 17.65
N LYS A 129 12.76 -1.41 18.03
CA LYS A 129 14.19 -1.74 18.13
C LYS A 129 14.45 -2.85 19.16
N GLU A 130 13.68 -2.87 20.24
CA GLU A 130 13.78 -3.90 21.28
C GLU A 130 13.43 -5.32 20.79
N ALA A 131 12.79 -5.44 19.61
CA ALA A 131 12.52 -6.73 18.98
C ALA A 131 13.81 -7.48 18.59
N LEU A 132 14.93 -6.74 18.44
CA LEU A 132 16.24 -7.31 18.16
C LEU A 132 16.80 -8.09 19.35
N ALA A 133 16.51 -7.64 20.58
CA ALA A 133 16.90 -8.33 21.80
C ALA A 133 15.97 -9.52 22.09
N SER A 134 14.65 -9.29 22.01
CA SER A 134 13.66 -10.36 22.14
C SER A 134 12.50 -10.20 21.16
N LYS A 135 12.20 -11.27 20.43
CA LYS A 135 11.06 -11.31 19.51
C LYS A 135 9.71 -11.15 20.23
N SER A 136 9.63 -11.51 21.52
CA SER A 136 8.41 -11.39 22.33
C SER A 136 7.95 -9.95 22.49
N ASN A 137 8.85 -8.97 22.41
CA ASN A 137 8.50 -7.54 22.45
C ASN A 137 7.58 -7.09 21.30
N LEU A 138 7.45 -7.89 20.22
CA LEU A 138 6.49 -7.63 19.15
C LEU A 138 5.06 -8.03 19.48
N LEU A 139 4.84 -8.88 20.50
CA LEU A 139 3.50 -9.39 20.81
C LEU A 139 2.55 -8.27 21.22
N GLY A 140 3.01 -7.38 22.11
CA GLY A 140 2.23 -6.21 22.54
C GLY A 140 1.83 -5.32 21.37
N LEU A 141 2.77 -5.08 20.44
CA LEU A 141 2.50 -4.31 19.22
C LEU A 141 1.49 -5.00 18.28
N ILE A 142 1.59 -6.32 18.11
CA ILE A 142 0.63 -7.10 17.31
C ILE A 142 -0.77 -7.02 17.94
N MET A 143 -0.87 -7.14 19.25
CA MET A 143 -2.15 -7.04 19.98
C MET A 143 -2.73 -5.63 19.89
N ALA A 144 -1.91 -4.59 20.05
CA ALA A 144 -2.35 -3.20 19.92
C ALA A 144 -2.87 -2.90 18.50
N LEU A 145 -2.11 -3.27 17.46
CA LEU A 145 -2.53 -3.07 16.07
C LEU A 145 -3.79 -3.88 15.73
N ARG A 146 -3.93 -5.10 16.24
CA ARG A 146 -5.15 -5.90 16.09
C ARG A 146 -6.35 -5.20 16.70
N THR A 147 -6.20 -4.62 17.88
CA THR A 147 -7.27 -3.94 18.60
C THR A 147 -7.67 -2.64 17.91
N ILE A 148 -6.71 -1.86 17.42
CA ILE A 148 -6.96 -0.61 16.69
C ILE A 148 -7.64 -0.88 15.34
N THR A 149 -7.17 -1.88 14.59
CA THR A 149 -7.59 -2.07 13.19
C THR A 149 -8.65 -3.14 12.98
N GLY A 150 -8.89 -4.01 13.96
CA GLY A 150 -9.74 -5.19 13.82
C GLY A 150 -9.12 -6.30 12.94
N GLU A 151 -7.92 -6.10 12.38
CA GLU A 151 -7.30 -7.07 11.48
C GLU A 151 -6.59 -8.19 12.23
N SER A 152 -6.72 -9.41 11.71
CA SER A 152 -6.11 -10.60 12.31
C SER A 152 -4.75 -10.95 11.69
N TYR A 153 -3.90 -11.59 12.48
CA TYR A 153 -2.60 -12.07 12.02
C TYR A 153 -2.78 -13.14 10.94
N LYS A 154 -2.27 -12.87 9.72
CA LYS A 154 -2.43 -13.72 8.52
C LYS A 154 -3.90 -14.00 8.13
N ALA A 155 -4.81 -13.06 8.39
CA ALA A 155 -6.16 -13.15 7.86
C ALA A 155 -6.14 -13.07 6.32
N GLY A 156 -6.01 -14.22 5.65
CA GLY A 156 -6.19 -14.36 4.20
C GLY A 156 -5.07 -15.11 3.48
N GLY A 157 -5.22 -16.42 3.34
CA GLY A 157 -4.71 -17.23 2.20
C GLY A 157 -3.22 -17.14 1.82
N ARG A 158 -2.82 -17.93 0.82
CA ARG A 158 -1.42 -17.99 0.34
C ARG A 158 -0.97 -16.73 -0.42
N HIS A 159 -1.85 -15.74 -0.64
CA HIS A 159 -1.61 -14.59 -1.52
C HIS A 159 -2.24 -13.24 -1.10
N THR A 160 -2.88 -13.11 0.07
CA THR A 160 -3.65 -11.88 0.35
C THR A 160 -2.80 -10.89 1.13
N ALA A 161 -2.72 -9.65 0.65
CA ALA A 161 -2.05 -8.52 1.28
C ALA A 161 -2.80 -7.99 2.54
N GLU A 162 -3.68 -8.81 3.09
CA GLU A 162 -4.66 -8.46 4.12
C GLU A 162 -4.24 -9.06 5.47
N GLY A 163 -4.53 -8.33 6.54
CA GLY A 163 -4.13 -8.70 7.90
C GLY A 163 -2.76 -8.19 8.33
N ILE A 164 -2.43 -8.48 9.59
CA ILE A 164 -1.20 -8.01 10.24
C ILE A 164 0.01 -8.83 9.76
N GLN A 165 1.05 -8.13 9.30
CA GLN A 165 2.28 -8.71 8.77
C GLN A 165 3.49 -8.35 9.63
N ILE A 166 4.35 -9.34 9.92
CA ILE A 166 5.61 -9.11 10.61
C ILE A 166 6.66 -8.63 9.59
N VAL A 167 7.22 -7.46 9.84
CA VAL A 167 8.32 -6.90 9.07
C VAL A 167 9.63 -7.54 9.52
N ARG A 168 10.35 -8.12 8.56
CA ARG A 168 11.67 -8.71 8.78
C ARG A 168 12.75 -7.84 8.16
N GLY A 169 13.92 -7.83 8.79
CA GLY A 169 15.11 -7.14 8.28
C GLY A 169 15.46 -7.64 6.87
N LYS A 170 15.56 -6.72 5.90
CA LYS A 170 15.92 -7.04 4.51
C LYS A 170 17.42 -6.92 4.25
N LYS A 171 18.05 -5.88 4.82
CA LYS A 171 19.47 -5.58 4.66
C LYS A 171 20.21 -5.89 5.95
N SER A 172 21.44 -6.38 5.81
CA SER A 172 22.39 -6.46 6.91
C SER A 172 23.08 -5.10 7.03
N VAL A 173 22.95 -4.46 8.19
CA VAL A 173 23.72 -3.25 8.52
C VAL A 173 24.50 -3.58 9.78
N GLY A 174 25.83 -3.54 9.68
CA GLY A 174 26.75 -4.05 10.69
C GLY A 174 26.42 -3.57 12.11
N GLY A 175 26.26 -4.52 13.04
CA GLY A 175 26.00 -4.26 14.45
C GLY A 175 24.53 -4.14 14.88
N TRP A 176 23.59 -3.83 13.97
CA TRP A 176 22.19 -3.59 14.34
C TRP A 176 21.22 -4.68 13.88
N ILE A 177 21.15 -4.95 12.59
CA ILE A 177 20.08 -5.79 12.02
C ILE A 177 20.70 -6.87 11.14
N ARG A 178 20.28 -8.12 11.39
CA ARG A 178 20.57 -9.27 10.52
C ARG A 178 19.38 -9.52 9.59
N PRO A 179 19.60 -9.97 8.34
CA PRO A 179 18.52 -10.30 7.43
C PRO A 179 17.65 -11.44 8.02
N GLY A 180 16.33 -11.33 7.87
CA GLY A 180 15.36 -12.33 8.33
C GLY A 180 14.88 -12.18 9.77
N VAL A 181 15.54 -11.36 10.60
CA VAL A 181 15.10 -11.08 11.99
C VAL A 181 13.81 -10.26 11.97
N PRO A 182 12.78 -10.60 12.76
CA PRO A 182 11.56 -9.80 12.88
C PRO A 182 11.83 -8.53 13.69
N VAL A 183 11.52 -7.37 13.13
CA VAL A 183 11.84 -6.05 13.72
C VAL A 183 10.59 -5.19 13.95
N GLY A 184 9.53 -5.41 13.18
CA GLY A 184 8.35 -4.57 13.25
C GLY A 184 7.09 -5.26 12.77
N VAL A 185 6.01 -4.50 12.75
CA VAL A 185 4.69 -4.93 12.34
C VAL A 185 4.13 -3.89 11.37
N LYS A 186 3.44 -4.36 10.33
CA LYS A 186 2.67 -3.51 9.43
C LYS A 186 1.30 -4.08 9.18
N VAL A 187 0.36 -3.20 8.86
CA VAL A 187 -1.00 -3.56 8.46
C VAL A 187 -1.44 -2.63 7.35
N ASP A 188 -2.11 -3.21 6.36
CA ASP A 188 -2.60 -2.52 5.18
C ASP A 188 -4.13 -2.57 5.20
N LEU A 189 -4.78 -1.44 5.46
CA LEU A 189 -6.24 -1.31 5.51
C LEU A 189 -6.78 -0.83 4.17
N LYS A 190 -7.87 -1.46 3.73
CA LYS A 190 -8.59 -1.14 2.48
C LYS A 190 -10.09 -1.23 2.70
N GLY A 191 -10.86 -0.61 1.80
CA GLY A 191 -12.33 -0.63 1.85
C GLY A 191 -12.86 0.05 3.11
N GLN A 192 -13.93 -0.50 3.68
CA GLN A 192 -14.59 0.07 4.85
C GLN A 192 -13.67 0.23 6.08
N ALA A 193 -12.87 -0.78 6.42
CA ALA A 193 -12.00 -0.74 7.60
C ALA A 193 -10.98 0.42 7.57
N MET A 194 -10.59 0.86 6.36
CA MET A 194 -9.74 2.02 6.16
C MET A 194 -10.45 3.32 6.55
N TYR A 195 -11.73 3.46 6.17
CA TYR A 195 -12.54 4.64 6.48
C TYR A 195 -12.95 4.69 7.95
N ASP A 196 -13.24 3.53 8.56
CA ASP A 196 -13.50 3.45 10.01
C ASP A 196 -12.26 3.88 10.82
N PHE A 197 -11.08 3.38 10.43
CA PHE A 197 -9.82 3.82 11.03
C PHE A 197 -9.60 5.32 10.86
N LEU A 198 -9.83 5.87 9.65
CA LEU A 198 -9.73 7.30 9.40
C LEU A 198 -10.67 8.12 10.31
N GLY A 199 -11.91 7.67 10.48
CA GLY A 199 -12.87 8.35 11.35
C GLY A 199 -12.43 8.35 12.81
N THR A 200 -12.00 7.20 13.33
CA THR A 200 -11.47 7.12 14.70
C THR A 200 -10.22 7.99 14.91
N LEU A 201 -9.34 8.05 13.91
CA LEU A 201 -8.13 8.87 13.97
C LEU A 201 -8.47 10.37 14.01
N VAL A 202 -9.33 10.85 13.10
CA VAL A 202 -9.66 12.27 12.95
C VAL A 202 -10.54 12.78 14.11
N GLU A 203 -11.49 11.98 14.57
CA GLU A 203 -12.47 12.44 15.56
C GLU A 203 -12.00 12.28 17.00
N PHE A 204 -11.21 11.24 17.30
CA PHE A 204 -10.82 10.93 18.68
C PHE A 204 -9.33 11.16 18.92
N VAL A 205 -8.44 10.66 18.06
CA VAL A 205 -7.00 10.60 18.37
C VAL A 205 -6.30 11.93 18.13
N LEU A 206 -6.46 12.52 16.93
CA LEU A 206 -5.76 13.76 16.57
C LEU A 206 -6.14 14.95 17.46
N PRO A 207 -7.43 15.20 17.80
CA PRO A 207 -7.80 16.34 18.65
C PRO A 207 -7.29 16.21 20.10
N ARG A 208 -7.10 14.98 20.58
CA ARG A 208 -6.57 14.70 21.93
C ARG A 208 -5.05 14.77 22.01
N LEU A 209 -4.35 14.83 20.87
CA LEU A 209 -2.90 14.86 20.82
C LEU A 209 -2.39 16.29 21.06
N ARG A 210 -1.75 16.52 22.22
CA ARG A 210 -1.27 17.85 22.65
C ARG A 210 -0.37 18.56 21.64
N ASP A 211 0.52 17.81 20.98
CA ASP A 211 1.56 18.38 20.11
C ASP A 211 1.21 18.29 18.60
N PHE A 212 -0.06 18.12 18.27
CA PHE A 212 -0.47 18.00 16.87
C PHE A 212 -0.56 19.37 16.19
N GLN A 213 0.45 19.72 15.40
CA GLN A 213 0.49 20.95 14.61
C GLN A 213 -0.10 20.79 13.20
N GLY A 214 -0.69 19.63 12.90
CA GLY A 214 -1.17 19.27 11.56
C GLY A 214 -0.26 18.27 10.85
N VAL A 215 -0.68 17.85 9.66
CA VAL A 215 0.09 16.93 8.82
C VAL A 215 1.11 17.73 8.01
N PRO A 216 2.42 17.41 8.07
CA PRO A 216 3.41 18.10 7.28
C PRO A 216 3.20 17.77 5.80
N LEU A 217 2.60 18.71 5.07
CA LEU A 217 2.48 18.62 3.62
C LEU A 217 3.79 19.12 2.99
N PRO A 218 4.30 18.46 1.95
CA PRO A 218 5.46 18.96 1.24
C PRO A 218 5.13 20.37 0.72
N PRO A 219 5.99 21.38 0.96
CA PRO A 219 5.73 22.72 0.47
C PRO A 219 5.64 22.71 -1.05
N GLN A 220 4.84 23.59 -1.64
CA GLN A 220 4.70 23.69 -3.10
C GLN A 220 6.05 23.92 -3.82
N SER A 221 7.04 24.48 -3.10
CA SER A 221 8.41 24.70 -3.58
C SER A 221 9.35 23.50 -3.38
N SER A 222 8.90 22.42 -2.74
CA SER A 222 9.74 21.24 -2.53
C SER A 222 10.15 20.64 -3.87
N SER A 223 11.41 20.25 -3.99
CA SER A 223 11.94 19.70 -5.23
C SER A 223 11.10 18.51 -5.67
N VAL A 224 10.63 18.55 -6.92
CA VAL A 224 9.94 17.47 -7.63
C VAL A 224 10.78 16.16 -7.64
N ASN A 225 12.02 16.17 -7.14
CA ASN A 225 12.87 14.99 -7.03
C ASN A 225 12.68 14.21 -5.72
N SER A 226 11.94 14.74 -4.74
CA SER A 226 11.59 13.96 -3.55
C SER A 226 10.52 12.91 -3.88
N PRO A 227 10.71 11.63 -3.50
CA PRO A 227 9.73 10.58 -3.78
C PRO A 227 8.36 10.88 -3.14
N SER A 228 8.33 11.60 -2.02
CA SER A 228 7.08 12.02 -1.35
C SER A 228 6.36 13.16 -2.07
N ALA A 229 7.06 14.00 -2.83
CA ALA A 229 6.40 15.04 -3.65
C ALA A 229 5.71 14.40 -4.85
N VAL A 230 6.38 13.44 -5.51
CA VAL A 230 5.90 12.79 -6.74
C VAL A 230 4.79 11.76 -6.48
N SER A 231 4.85 11.07 -5.35
CA SER A 231 3.90 10.00 -5.01
C SER A 231 2.70 10.57 -4.26
N GLY A 232 1.49 10.11 -4.59
CA GLY A 232 0.23 10.41 -3.90
C GLY A 232 0.14 9.86 -2.48
N VAL A 233 1.24 9.88 -1.73
CA VAL A 233 1.36 9.29 -0.40
C VAL A 233 1.62 10.39 0.61
N VAL A 234 0.73 10.50 1.59
CA VAL A 234 0.93 11.37 2.75
C VAL A 234 1.26 10.51 3.94
N SER A 235 2.25 10.92 4.71
CA SER A 235 2.64 10.16 5.88
C SER A 235 3.02 11.05 7.04
N PHE A 236 2.60 10.63 8.23
CA PHE A 236 3.06 11.23 9.48
C PHE A 236 3.23 10.15 10.55
N GLY A 237 3.97 10.50 11.60
CA GLY A 237 4.21 9.64 12.75
C GLY A 237 3.29 10.00 13.90
N LEU A 238 2.73 8.99 14.55
CA LEU A 238 2.11 9.11 15.87
C LEU A 238 3.15 8.76 16.95
N PRO A 239 3.31 9.61 17.99
CA PRO A 239 4.19 9.29 19.11
C PRO A 239 3.63 8.12 19.92
N PRO A 240 4.45 7.43 20.73
CA PRO A 240 4.00 6.30 21.55
C PRO A 240 2.81 6.65 22.47
N ALA A 241 2.78 7.86 23.01
CA ALA A 241 1.68 8.35 23.84
C ALA A 241 0.31 8.34 23.12
N ALA A 242 0.31 8.50 21.79
CA ALA A 242 -0.93 8.50 21.02
C ALA A 242 -1.60 7.11 20.96
N MET A 243 -0.86 6.02 21.21
CA MET A 243 -1.42 4.67 21.20
C MET A 243 -2.54 4.51 22.24
N GLY A 244 -2.40 5.13 23.41
CA GLY A 244 -3.41 5.07 24.47
C GLY A 244 -4.65 5.93 24.22
N LEU A 245 -4.61 6.82 23.21
CA LEU A 245 -5.72 7.71 22.88
C LEU A 245 -6.77 7.06 21.97
N PHE A 246 -6.46 5.88 21.40
CA PHE A 246 -7.42 5.12 20.63
C PHE A 246 -8.49 4.55 21.57
N PRO A 247 -9.79 4.74 21.28
CA PRO A 247 -10.85 4.29 22.18
C PRO A 247 -10.83 2.76 22.39
N GLN A 248 -10.33 1.99 21.42
CA GLN A 248 -10.19 0.53 21.56
C GLN A 248 -9.11 0.11 22.55
N ILE A 249 -8.10 0.96 22.78
CA ILE A 249 -6.99 0.70 23.73
C ILE A 249 -7.27 1.37 25.08
N GLU A 250 -7.86 2.56 25.08
CA GLU A 250 -8.16 3.37 26.28
C GLU A 250 -8.89 2.56 27.36
N VAL A 251 -9.85 1.70 26.97
CA VAL A 251 -10.63 0.86 27.89
C VAL A 251 -9.78 -0.15 28.66
N ASN A 252 -8.73 -0.69 28.03
CA ASN A 252 -7.90 -1.76 28.59
C ASN A 252 -6.42 -1.40 28.58
N LEU A 253 -6.08 -0.17 28.99
CA LEU A 253 -4.71 0.34 28.97
C LEU A 253 -3.75 -0.56 29.77
N ASP A 254 -4.20 -1.11 30.91
CA ASP A 254 -3.42 -1.97 31.79
C ASP A 254 -2.95 -3.28 31.14
N ALA A 255 -3.66 -3.74 30.10
CA ALA A 255 -3.26 -4.92 29.33
C ALA A 255 -2.04 -4.66 28.42
N TYR A 256 -1.68 -3.38 28.22
CA TYR A 256 -0.61 -2.93 27.34
C TYR A 256 0.47 -2.18 28.13
N PRO A 257 1.43 -2.88 28.77
CA PRO A 257 2.42 -2.24 29.62
C PRO A 257 3.42 -1.35 28.86
N LYS A 258 3.54 -1.52 27.55
CA LYS A 258 4.41 -0.72 26.68
C LYS A 258 3.59 0.02 25.64
N GLN A 259 3.87 1.31 25.49
CA GLN A 259 3.34 2.14 24.43
C GLN A 259 4.25 2.07 23.19
N TYR A 260 3.64 2.06 22.00
CA TYR A 260 4.37 1.96 20.74
C TYR A 260 4.02 3.13 19.81
N GLY A 261 5.04 3.76 19.24
CA GLY A 261 4.86 4.73 18.16
C GLY A 261 4.54 4.03 16.84
N MET A 262 3.87 4.73 15.92
CA MET A 262 3.55 4.18 14.60
C MET A 262 3.57 5.25 13.52
N HIS A 263 3.99 4.87 12.32
CA HIS A 263 3.89 5.69 11.12
C HIS A 263 2.64 5.28 10.34
N ILE A 264 1.87 6.28 9.94
CA ILE A 264 0.66 6.09 9.13
C ILE A 264 0.96 6.66 7.74
N HIS A 265 0.70 5.86 6.71
CA HIS A 265 0.84 6.24 5.32
C HIS A 265 -0.52 6.15 4.63
N PHE A 266 -1.05 7.29 4.20
CA PHE A 266 -2.25 7.42 3.38
C PHE A 266 -1.82 7.33 1.93
N VAL A 267 -2.25 6.26 1.24
CA VAL A 267 -1.95 6.04 -0.18
C VAL A 267 -3.18 6.40 -0.97
N THR A 268 -3.04 7.38 -1.86
CA THR A 268 -4.09 7.84 -2.78
C THR A 268 -3.79 7.38 -4.21
N ASN A 269 -4.80 7.40 -5.07
CA ASN A 269 -4.62 7.18 -6.50
C ASN A 269 -4.02 8.41 -7.23
N ALA A 270 -3.93 9.55 -6.55
CA ALA A 270 -3.41 10.77 -7.13
C ALA A 270 -1.94 10.60 -7.53
N THR A 271 -1.59 11.17 -8.67
CA THR A 271 -0.20 11.25 -9.14
C THR A 271 0.17 12.73 -9.22
N GLY A 272 1.29 13.13 -8.63
CA GLY A 272 1.80 14.51 -8.67
C GLY A 272 1.34 15.42 -7.51
N ASP A 273 2.06 16.53 -7.38
CA ASP A 273 2.21 17.29 -6.14
C ASP A 273 0.94 18.08 -5.72
N ARG A 274 0.08 18.48 -6.67
CA ARG A 274 -1.04 19.40 -6.42
C ARG A 274 -2.30 18.73 -5.85
N LEU A 275 -2.49 17.45 -6.12
CA LEU A 275 -3.76 16.75 -5.85
C LEU A 275 -3.90 16.28 -4.40
N ILE A 276 -2.78 16.21 -3.69
CA ILE A 276 -2.69 15.58 -2.37
C ILE A 276 -3.23 16.50 -1.25
N CYS A 277 -3.03 17.80 -1.38
CA CYS A 277 -3.41 18.80 -0.37
C CYS A 277 -4.93 19.01 -0.25
N ILE A 278 -5.70 18.63 -1.26
CA ILE A 278 -7.13 18.96 -1.34
C ILE A 278 -8.00 17.93 -0.59
N MET A 279 -7.50 16.71 -0.39
CA MET A 279 -8.30 15.61 0.17
C MET A 279 -8.15 15.45 1.70
N ILE A 280 -7.17 16.11 2.31
CA ILE A 280 -6.86 16.02 3.76
C ILE A 280 -7.28 17.32 4.42
#